data_AF-A0A6L3MKB0-F1
#
_entry.id   AF-A0A6L3MKB0-F1
#
_cell.length_a   1.000
_cell.length_b   1.000
_cell.length_c   1.000
_cell.angle_alpha   90.00
_cell.angle_beta   90.00
_cell.angle_gamma   90.00
#
_symmetry.space_group_name_H-M   'P 1'
#
loop_
_entity.id
_entity.type
_entity.pdbx_description
1 polymer ?
#
loop_
_entity_poly.entity_id
_entity_poly.type
_entity_poly.pdbx_seq_one_letter_code
_entity_poly.pdbx_strand_id
1 'polypeptide(L)'
;RHDALRLRVAHREDGWRQHYAARDGAALLPLAIAPAPLADDAALAAYAATLQAGLDPVHGPAARAGYVPHGPAGAPELIVVAHHLVVDVASWRILLADLDACYGAARRGEAPPAAPRTTSYRRWNDMLAATAGARDTERGFWETMLAATPRDADDTLGVPGRVDALDSVRLVFDAALTGQLTGALNRVHDTRTQELLLAALAHAWGRWTSGAALRLDVEGHGRQVPAGVDADLSQTVGWFTCVYPLRIESGGDWDASISRVKTLLRAVPDGGVGFGVLARHGALVDAHPRAVSWNYLGTAADGDAGALPELGARVAGGLPDGRAPGDPVLHPLAIDAAIAAGALSIRFAYSGARRDAAAPPDIGRLAALTDDAIRSLCHHLVARLDALPAAPQPSAPPLPGGEQLRPAELDALLLDLTDTE
;
A
#
# COMPACT_ATOMS: atom_id res chain seq x y z
N ARG A 1 23.26 7.36 -2.23
CA ARG A 1 22.38 6.41 -2.92
C ARG A 1 20.96 6.94 -2.98
N HIS A 2 20.24 7.01 -1.86
CA HIS A 2 18.83 7.45 -1.82
C HIS A 2 18.68 8.92 -1.46
N ASP A 3 18.53 9.77 -2.47
CA ASP A 3 18.45 11.22 -2.26
C ASP A 3 17.18 11.65 -1.50
N ALA A 4 16.09 10.89 -1.56
CA ALA A 4 14.85 11.20 -0.82
C ALA A 4 15.04 11.33 0.70
N LEU A 5 16.00 10.63 1.30
CA LEU A 5 16.31 10.76 2.74
C LEU A 5 16.87 12.15 3.11
N ARG A 6 17.29 12.95 2.10
CA ARG A 6 17.71 14.35 2.26
C ARG A 6 16.57 15.35 2.06
N LEU A 7 15.36 14.90 1.74
CA LEU A 7 14.23 15.80 1.59
C LEU A 7 13.93 16.53 2.91
N ARG A 8 13.59 17.80 2.75
CA ARG A 8 13.16 18.72 3.79
C ARG A 8 11.96 19.51 3.30
N VAL A 9 11.13 19.98 4.20
CA VAL A 9 10.03 20.90 3.91
C VAL A 9 10.31 22.27 4.51
N ALA A 10 9.96 23.32 3.80
CA ALA A 10 10.02 24.68 4.31
C ALA A 10 8.72 25.40 3.98
N HIS A 11 8.19 26.15 4.94
CA HIS A 11 7.06 27.04 4.69
C HIS A 11 7.57 28.31 3.98
N ARG A 12 7.03 28.59 2.81
CA ARG A 12 7.31 29.77 1.99
C ARG A 12 6.03 30.61 1.88
N GLU A 13 6.12 31.80 1.27
CA GLU A 13 4.97 32.70 1.09
C GLU A 13 3.82 32.03 0.31
N ASP A 14 4.15 31.13 -0.61
CA ASP A 14 3.22 30.36 -1.45
C ASP A 14 2.90 28.96 -0.89
N GLY A 15 3.15 28.76 0.41
CA GLY A 15 2.89 27.54 1.17
C GLY A 15 4.10 26.62 1.36
N TRP A 16 3.84 25.37 1.72
CA TRP A 16 4.91 24.39 1.95
C TRP A 16 5.61 23.99 0.65
N ARG A 17 6.95 23.88 0.71
CA ARG A 17 7.81 23.47 -0.41
C ARG A 17 8.83 22.42 0.03
N GLN A 18 8.97 21.37 -0.77
CA GLN A 18 10.02 20.37 -0.59
C GLN A 18 11.33 20.83 -1.23
N HIS A 19 12.46 20.52 -0.58
CA HIS A 19 13.80 20.72 -1.13
C HIS A 19 14.74 19.64 -0.60
N TYR A 20 15.89 19.44 -1.26
CA TYR A 20 16.93 18.54 -0.74
C TYR A 20 17.95 19.34 0.06
N ALA A 21 18.26 18.87 1.28
CA ALA A 21 19.38 19.38 2.07
C ALA A 21 20.71 19.20 1.33
N ALA A 22 21.71 20.04 1.63
CA ALA A 22 23.04 19.94 1.04
C ALA A 22 23.71 18.57 1.34
N ARG A 23 24.71 18.20 0.54
CA ARG A 23 25.58 17.05 0.83
C ARG A 23 26.79 17.55 1.65
N ASP A 24 26.52 18.01 2.85
CA ASP A 24 27.50 18.60 3.78
C ASP A 24 28.19 17.56 4.69
N GLY A 25 27.86 16.27 4.51
CA GLY A 25 28.42 15.18 5.32
C GLY A 25 27.63 14.89 6.60
N ALA A 26 26.54 15.62 6.88
CA ALA A 26 25.66 15.29 8.00
C ALA A 26 25.08 13.88 7.85
N ALA A 27 25.01 13.15 8.97
CA ALA A 27 24.44 11.81 9.00
C ALA A 27 22.95 11.86 8.61
N LEU A 28 22.59 11.19 7.50
CA LEU A 28 21.20 11.11 7.04
C LEU A 28 20.33 10.18 7.87
N LEU A 29 20.99 9.25 8.56
CA LEU A 29 20.39 8.27 9.45
C LEU A 29 21.26 8.20 10.72
N PRO A 30 21.17 9.18 11.63
CA PRO A 30 21.90 9.12 12.88
C PRO A 30 21.44 7.90 13.67
N LEU A 31 22.42 7.15 14.19
CA LEU A 31 22.23 5.94 14.96
C LEU A 31 22.39 6.23 16.45
N ALA A 32 21.35 5.98 17.24
CA ALA A 32 21.42 5.99 18.69
C ALA A 32 21.58 4.55 19.21
N ILE A 33 22.40 4.36 20.25
CA ILE A 33 22.52 3.06 20.93
C ILE A 33 21.74 3.16 22.24
N ALA A 34 20.79 2.24 22.46
CA ALA A 34 20.03 2.21 23.71
C ALA A 34 20.98 1.88 24.87
N PRO A 35 20.86 2.55 26.02
CA PRO A 35 21.81 2.43 27.12
C PRO A 35 21.77 1.07 27.82
N ALA A 36 20.66 0.36 27.69
CA ALA A 36 20.42 -0.96 28.26
C ALA A 36 19.53 -1.79 27.33
N PRO A 37 19.51 -3.12 27.49
CA PRO A 37 18.53 -3.96 26.83
C PRO A 37 17.10 -3.57 27.20
N LEU A 38 16.19 -3.72 26.23
CA LEU A 38 14.76 -3.53 26.45
C LEU A 38 14.13 -4.86 26.87
N ALA A 39 13.26 -4.81 27.87
CA ALA A 39 12.79 -6.00 28.57
C ALA A 39 11.66 -6.73 27.85
N ASP A 40 10.88 -6.02 27.04
CA ASP A 40 9.70 -6.53 26.33
C ASP A 40 9.33 -5.65 25.12
N ASP A 41 8.35 -6.11 24.34
CA ASP A 41 7.82 -5.42 23.15
C ASP A 41 7.25 -4.03 23.48
N ALA A 42 6.74 -3.81 24.70
CA ALA A 42 6.21 -2.52 25.10
C ALA A 42 7.33 -1.50 25.30
N ALA A 43 8.45 -1.91 25.90
CA ALA A 43 9.66 -1.10 26.01
C ALA A 43 10.26 -0.82 24.63
N LEU A 44 10.24 -1.80 23.73
CA LEU A 44 10.68 -1.64 22.34
C LEU A 44 9.82 -0.61 21.59
N ALA A 45 8.49 -0.72 21.70
CA ALA A 45 7.55 0.22 21.11
C ALA A 45 7.72 1.63 21.67
N ALA A 46 7.93 1.76 22.99
CA ALA A 46 8.19 3.05 23.63
C ALA A 46 9.50 3.67 23.11
N TYR A 47 10.57 2.88 22.97
CA TYR A 47 11.82 3.37 22.41
C TYR A 47 11.65 3.77 20.93
N ALA A 48 10.95 2.97 20.13
CA ALA A 48 10.63 3.33 18.74
C ALA A 48 9.85 4.66 18.66
N ALA A 49 8.89 4.89 19.56
CA ALA A 49 8.16 6.16 19.64
C ALA A 49 9.09 7.35 19.97
N THR A 50 10.12 7.17 20.81
CA THR A 50 11.12 8.24 21.05
C THR A 50 11.94 8.55 19.79
N LEU A 51 12.26 7.55 18.97
CA LEU A 51 12.95 7.76 17.69
C LEU A 51 12.05 8.50 16.70
N GLN A 52 10.77 8.12 16.62
CA GLN A 52 9.76 8.77 15.77
C GLN A 52 9.58 10.25 16.16
N ALA A 53 9.45 10.54 17.45
CA ALA A 53 9.31 11.91 17.97
C ALA A 53 10.54 12.80 17.69
N GLY A 54 11.70 12.20 17.44
CA GLY A 54 12.92 12.92 17.07
C GLY A 54 13.02 13.30 15.58
N LEU A 55 12.09 12.86 14.74
CA LEU A 55 12.09 13.22 13.32
C LEU A 55 11.75 14.70 13.14
N ASP A 56 12.54 15.41 12.34
CA ASP A 56 12.29 16.81 11.99
C ASP A 56 12.31 16.92 10.45
N PRO A 57 11.15 16.98 9.78
CA PRO A 57 11.10 17.11 8.33
C PRO A 57 11.51 18.51 7.84
N VAL A 58 11.63 19.51 8.71
CA VAL A 58 12.03 20.88 8.35
C VAL A 58 13.55 21.02 8.35
N HIS A 59 14.21 20.66 9.44
CA HIS A 59 15.67 20.83 9.60
C HIS A 59 16.43 19.51 9.45
N GLY A 60 15.77 18.39 9.74
CA GLY A 60 16.37 17.07 9.72
C GLY A 60 16.73 16.55 11.13
N PRO A 61 16.96 15.24 11.22
CA PRO A 61 16.94 14.27 10.12
C PRO A 61 15.51 13.78 9.80
N ALA A 62 15.29 13.40 8.54
CA ALA A 62 14.03 12.81 8.08
C ALA A 62 13.95 11.28 8.33
N ALA A 63 15.05 10.67 8.76
CA ALA A 63 15.12 9.28 9.19
C ALA A 63 16.11 9.14 10.36
N ARG A 64 15.92 8.15 11.23
CA ARG A 64 16.79 7.83 12.37
C ARG A 64 16.86 6.33 12.58
N ALA A 65 17.92 5.87 13.24
CA ALA A 65 18.05 4.49 13.66
C ALA A 65 18.35 4.38 15.16
N GLY A 66 17.90 3.29 15.76
CA GLY A 66 18.20 2.90 17.13
C GLY A 66 18.71 1.46 17.17
N TYR A 67 19.88 1.24 17.76
CA TYR A 67 20.39 -0.09 18.06
C TYR A 67 20.08 -0.43 19.51
N VAL A 68 19.33 -1.50 19.72
CA VAL A 68 18.99 -2.03 21.04
C VAL A 68 19.91 -3.21 21.32
N PRO A 69 20.88 -3.06 22.25
CA PRO A 69 21.74 -4.17 22.64
C PRO A 69 20.91 -5.20 23.39
N HIS A 70 21.29 -6.47 23.28
CA HIS A 70 20.51 -7.52 23.92
C HIS A 70 20.90 -7.78 25.37
N GLY A 71 19.95 -8.35 26.13
CA GLY A 71 20.24 -9.05 27.38
C GLY A 71 20.90 -10.42 27.11
N PRO A 72 21.22 -11.20 28.15
CA PRO A 72 22.05 -12.41 28.02
C PRO A 72 21.53 -13.53 27.09
N ALA A 73 20.29 -13.49 26.60
CA ALA A 73 19.61 -14.62 25.97
C ALA A 73 18.95 -14.35 24.60
N GLY A 74 19.23 -13.25 23.91
CA GLY A 74 18.64 -13.04 22.58
C GLY A 74 19.42 -12.13 21.62
N ALA A 75 18.82 -11.81 20.49
CA ALA A 75 19.48 -11.17 19.34
C ALA A 75 19.24 -9.64 19.31
N PRO A 76 20.29 -8.81 19.22
CA PRO A 76 20.15 -7.35 19.22
C PRO A 76 19.21 -6.86 18.12
N GLU A 77 18.55 -5.73 18.36
CA GLU A 77 17.54 -5.20 17.44
C GLU A 77 17.98 -3.88 16.83
N LEU A 78 17.69 -3.69 15.54
CA LEU A 78 17.88 -2.43 14.84
C LEU A 78 16.50 -1.88 14.46
N ILE A 79 16.15 -0.74 15.05
CA ILE A 79 14.94 0.01 14.71
C ILE A 79 15.31 1.10 13.73
N VAL A 80 14.60 1.18 12.61
CA VAL A 80 14.76 2.28 11.65
C VAL A 80 13.43 2.98 11.52
N VAL A 81 13.42 4.30 11.72
CA VAL A 81 12.24 5.15 11.56
C VAL A 81 12.52 6.19 10.49
N ALA A 82 11.53 6.46 9.66
CA ALA A 82 11.62 7.49 8.64
C ALA A 82 10.29 8.22 8.51
N HIS A 83 10.35 9.54 8.34
CA HIS A 83 9.18 10.37 8.16
C HIS A 83 8.50 9.99 6.84
N HIS A 84 7.18 9.82 6.84
CA HIS A 84 6.45 9.29 5.69
C HIS A 84 6.65 10.12 4.40
N LEU A 85 6.93 11.42 4.52
CA LEU A 85 7.36 12.29 3.41
C LEU A 85 8.50 11.73 2.53
N VAL A 86 9.35 10.85 3.06
CA VAL A 86 10.55 10.38 2.36
C VAL A 86 10.55 8.89 2.02
N VAL A 87 9.52 8.15 2.45
CA VAL A 87 9.42 6.69 2.27
C VAL A 87 7.97 6.25 2.08
N ASP A 88 7.78 5.13 1.41
CA ASP A 88 6.56 4.34 1.35
C ASP A 88 6.87 2.86 1.63
N VAL A 89 5.86 2.00 1.63
CA VAL A 89 6.03 0.55 1.86
C VAL A 89 7.02 -0.08 0.87
N ALA A 90 6.98 0.32 -0.41
CA ALA A 90 7.91 -0.18 -1.43
C ALA A 90 9.36 0.29 -1.19
N SER A 91 9.54 1.51 -0.66
CA SER A 91 10.84 2.08 -0.30
C SER A 91 11.53 1.29 0.80
N TRP A 92 10.79 0.75 1.77
CA TRP A 92 11.38 -0.08 2.82
C TRP A 92 12.06 -1.33 2.26
N ARG A 93 11.44 -2.01 1.29
CA ARG A 93 12.07 -3.16 0.61
C ARG A 93 13.40 -2.78 -0.05
N ILE A 94 13.44 -1.63 -0.72
CA ILE A 94 14.66 -1.11 -1.39
C ILE A 94 15.73 -0.78 -0.34
N LEU A 95 15.35 -0.03 0.71
CA LEU A 95 16.26 0.39 1.77
C LEU A 95 16.87 -0.80 2.52
N LEU A 96 16.07 -1.81 2.83
CA LEU A 96 16.51 -2.99 3.57
C LEU A 96 17.42 -3.90 2.71
N ALA A 97 17.08 -4.11 1.44
CA ALA A 97 17.93 -4.86 0.52
C ALA A 97 19.30 -4.17 0.32
N ASP A 98 19.30 -2.84 0.17
CA ASP A 98 20.54 -2.07 0.07
C ASP A 98 21.35 -2.06 1.36
N LEU A 99 20.69 -2.01 2.53
CA LEU A 99 21.34 -2.11 3.82
C LEU A 99 22.06 -3.45 3.96
N ASP A 100 21.40 -4.55 3.59
CA ASP A 100 21.97 -5.90 3.62
C ASP A 100 23.18 -6.03 2.70
N ALA A 101 23.05 -5.63 1.44
CA ALA A 101 24.14 -5.68 0.48
C ALA A 101 25.34 -4.80 0.88
N CYS A 102 25.09 -3.59 1.40
CA CYS A 102 26.16 -2.70 1.86
C CYS A 102 26.86 -3.25 3.11
N TYR A 103 26.11 -3.87 4.02
CA TYR A 103 26.67 -4.48 5.22
C TYR A 103 27.54 -5.70 4.89
N GLY A 104 27.09 -6.55 3.98
CA GLY A 104 27.88 -7.69 3.48
C GLY A 104 29.21 -7.25 2.85
N ALA A 105 29.17 -6.24 1.98
CA ALA A 105 30.39 -5.67 1.39
C ALA A 105 31.33 -5.11 2.47
N ALA A 106 30.80 -4.36 3.43
CA ALA A 106 31.60 -3.81 4.54
C ALA A 106 32.27 -4.92 5.38
N ARG A 107 31.56 -6.03 5.65
CA ARG A 107 32.12 -7.19 6.37
C ARG A 107 33.28 -7.86 5.62
N ARG A 108 33.27 -7.81 4.29
CA ARG A 108 34.35 -8.34 3.43
C ARG A 108 35.48 -7.32 3.18
N GLY A 109 35.36 -6.10 3.67
CA GLY A 109 36.31 -5.01 3.38
C GLY A 109 36.21 -4.49 1.93
N GLU A 110 35.07 -4.71 1.28
CA GLU A 110 34.78 -4.29 -0.09
C GLU A 110 34.12 -2.91 -0.13
N ALA A 111 34.21 -2.24 -1.28
CA ALA A 111 33.42 -1.05 -1.53
C ALA A 111 31.92 -1.41 -1.56
N PRO A 112 31.02 -0.51 -1.09
CA PRO A 112 29.60 -0.75 -1.20
C PRO A 112 29.19 -0.89 -2.68
N PRO A 113 28.14 -1.66 -3.00
CA PRO A 113 27.66 -1.80 -4.37
C PRO A 113 27.38 -0.45 -5.02
N ALA A 114 27.51 -0.37 -6.35
CA ALA A 114 27.15 0.82 -7.10
C ALA A 114 25.66 1.13 -6.96
N ALA A 115 25.30 2.41 -6.89
CA ALA A 115 23.89 2.82 -6.85
C ALA A 115 23.21 2.53 -8.20
N PRO A 116 22.00 1.92 -8.21
CA PRO A 116 21.19 1.73 -9.40
C PRO A 116 20.99 3.05 -10.14
N ARG A 117 21.01 2.98 -11.46
CA ARG A 117 20.69 4.13 -12.33
C ARG A 117 19.19 4.20 -12.59
N THR A 118 18.42 4.50 -11.55
CA THR A 118 16.97 4.67 -11.66
C THR A 118 16.56 6.15 -11.72
N THR A 119 15.28 6.39 -12.02
CA THR A 119 14.70 7.73 -12.08
C THR A 119 14.62 8.31 -10.68
N SER A 120 15.29 9.44 -10.44
CA SER A 120 15.23 10.12 -9.13
C SER A 120 13.80 10.58 -8.78
N TYR A 121 13.48 10.64 -7.48
CA TYR A 121 12.19 11.13 -7.00
C TYR A 121 11.84 12.53 -7.52
N ARG A 122 12.83 13.44 -7.61
CA ARG A 122 12.63 14.77 -8.23
C ARG A 122 12.21 14.65 -9.69
N ARG A 123 13.01 13.95 -10.49
CA ARG A 123 12.74 13.78 -11.93
C ARG A 123 11.37 13.16 -12.18
N TRP A 124 10.97 12.21 -11.35
CA TRP A 124 9.63 11.63 -11.38
C TRP A 124 8.53 12.67 -11.14
N ASN A 125 8.64 13.49 -10.09
CA ASN A 125 7.67 14.55 -9.82
C ASN A 125 7.62 15.59 -10.95
N ASP A 126 8.76 15.96 -11.52
CA ASP A 126 8.83 16.88 -12.66
C ASP A 126 8.12 16.29 -13.90
N MET A 127 8.33 14.99 -14.17
CA MET A 127 7.63 14.26 -15.24
C MET A 127 6.12 14.24 -15.00
N LEU A 128 5.67 13.91 -13.79
CA LEU A 128 4.24 13.92 -13.44
C LEU A 128 3.61 15.31 -13.65
N ALA A 129 4.27 16.37 -13.17
CA ALA A 129 3.79 17.74 -13.37
C ALA A 129 3.69 18.10 -14.86
N ALA A 130 4.64 17.66 -15.68
CA ALA A 130 4.60 17.88 -17.12
C ALA A 130 3.44 17.17 -17.83
N THR A 131 2.87 16.10 -17.24
CA THR A 131 1.69 15.42 -17.80
C THR A 131 0.37 16.16 -17.59
N ALA A 132 0.31 17.18 -16.72
CA ALA A 132 -0.94 17.80 -16.29
C ALA A 132 -1.85 18.27 -17.43
N GLY A 133 -1.28 18.89 -18.47
CA GLY A 133 -2.06 19.37 -19.62
C GLY A 133 -2.66 18.25 -20.48
N ALA A 134 -1.96 17.11 -20.61
CA ALA A 134 -2.42 15.97 -21.41
C ALA A 134 -3.51 15.15 -20.70
N ARG A 135 -3.60 15.26 -19.36
CA ARG A 135 -4.55 14.51 -18.52
C ARG A 135 -5.96 15.08 -18.51
N ASP A 136 -6.24 16.17 -19.21
CA ASP A 136 -7.59 16.74 -19.29
C ASP A 136 -8.61 15.73 -19.85
N THR A 137 -8.14 14.76 -20.65
CA THR A 137 -8.95 13.63 -21.15
C THR A 137 -9.49 12.72 -20.05
N GLU A 138 -8.87 12.71 -18.86
CA GLU A 138 -9.31 11.92 -17.70
C GLU A 138 -10.37 12.66 -16.86
N ARG A 139 -10.58 13.95 -17.09
CA ARG A 139 -11.47 14.81 -16.28
C ARG A 139 -12.86 14.21 -16.10
N GLY A 140 -13.50 13.77 -17.19
CA GLY A 140 -14.86 13.23 -17.13
C GLY A 140 -14.96 11.95 -16.30
N PHE A 141 -13.91 11.11 -16.31
CA PHE A 141 -13.83 9.95 -15.43
C PHE A 141 -13.78 10.37 -13.96
N TRP A 142 -12.89 11.31 -13.62
CA TRP A 142 -12.73 11.78 -12.25
C TRP A 142 -13.95 12.55 -11.72
N GLU A 143 -14.61 13.36 -12.54
CA GLU A 143 -15.87 14.04 -12.19
C GLU A 143 -16.97 13.03 -11.86
N THR A 144 -17.05 11.92 -12.60
CA THR A 144 -17.98 10.83 -12.31
C THR A 144 -17.67 10.15 -10.98
N MET A 145 -16.38 9.97 -10.64
CA MET A 145 -15.97 9.38 -9.36
C MET A 145 -16.20 10.33 -8.17
N LEU A 146 -16.07 11.63 -8.39
CA LEU A 146 -16.33 12.65 -7.38
C LEU A 146 -17.82 12.86 -7.10
N ALA A 147 -18.69 12.51 -8.05
CA ALA A 147 -20.13 12.67 -7.94
C ALA A 147 -20.68 12.12 -6.62
N ALA A 148 -21.61 12.87 -6.03
CA ALA A 148 -22.30 12.52 -4.80
C ALA A 148 -23.80 12.76 -4.99
N THR A 149 -24.61 11.85 -4.48
CA THR A 149 -26.05 12.04 -4.34
C THR A 149 -26.42 12.17 -2.86
N PRO A 150 -27.58 12.76 -2.50
CA PRO A 150 -28.02 12.83 -1.10
C PRO A 150 -28.10 11.46 -0.42
N ARG A 151 -28.31 10.38 -1.20
CA ARG A 151 -28.34 9.00 -0.69
C ARG A 151 -26.94 8.47 -0.32
N ASP A 152 -25.88 9.04 -0.88
CA ASP A 152 -24.53 8.48 -0.75
C ASP A 152 -23.86 8.83 0.59
N ALA A 153 -24.30 9.87 1.31
CA ALA A 153 -23.52 10.39 2.43
C ALA A 153 -24.22 11.34 3.41
N ASP A 154 -25.53 11.27 3.68
CA ASP A 154 -26.07 12.03 4.83
C ASP A 154 -25.76 11.30 6.16
N ASP A 155 -24.50 11.46 6.57
CA ASP A 155 -24.00 11.54 7.95
C ASP A 155 -23.84 10.26 8.79
N THR A 156 -23.82 9.08 8.18
CA THR A 156 -23.69 7.82 8.94
C THR A 156 -22.38 7.66 9.71
N LEU A 157 -21.25 8.18 9.19
CA LEU A 157 -19.91 7.94 9.75
C LEU A 157 -19.33 9.09 10.59
N GLY A 158 -20.02 10.22 10.74
CA GLY A 158 -19.55 11.35 11.55
C GLY A 158 -18.38 12.14 10.95
N VAL A 159 -17.51 12.69 11.80
CA VAL A 159 -16.35 13.50 11.39
C VAL A 159 -15.03 12.75 11.58
N PRO A 160 -13.97 13.14 10.86
CA PRO A 160 -12.63 12.66 11.18
C PRO A 160 -12.25 13.01 12.63
N GLY A 161 -11.62 12.06 13.33
CA GLY A 161 -11.15 12.23 14.70
C GLY A 161 -9.65 12.40 14.81
N ARG A 162 -9.07 11.83 15.87
CA ARG A 162 -7.63 11.75 16.14
C ARG A 162 -7.18 10.31 16.27
N VAL A 163 -5.89 10.04 16.06
CA VAL A 163 -5.30 8.70 16.14
C VAL A 163 -5.58 8.01 17.49
N ASP A 164 -5.43 8.73 18.60
CA ASP A 164 -5.65 8.25 19.97
C ASP A 164 -7.11 7.95 20.32
N ALA A 165 -8.05 8.43 19.51
CA ALA A 165 -9.48 8.30 19.72
C ALA A 165 -10.14 7.32 18.73
N LEU A 166 -9.35 6.58 17.95
CA LEU A 166 -9.88 5.58 17.03
C LEU A 166 -10.21 4.28 17.77
N ASP A 167 -11.41 3.78 17.54
CA ASP A 167 -11.75 2.40 17.82
C ASP A 167 -11.45 1.53 16.59
N SER A 168 -11.39 0.21 16.77
CA SER A 168 -11.27 -0.69 15.62
C SER A 168 -11.98 -2.03 15.77
N VAL A 169 -12.47 -2.52 14.64
CA VAL A 169 -12.98 -3.89 14.47
C VAL A 169 -12.07 -4.59 13.47
N ARG A 170 -11.70 -5.85 13.76
CA ARG A 170 -10.81 -6.63 12.90
C ARG A 170 -11.47 -7.94 12.48
N LEU A 171 -11.45 -8.20 11.18
CA LEU A 171 -11.74 -9.49 10.60
C LEU A 171 -10.43 -10.22 10.33
N VAL A 172 -10.41 -11.53 10.57
CA VAL A 172 -9.28 -12.42 10.24
C VAL A 172 -9.86 -13.67 9.58
N PHE A 173 -9.33 -14.00 8.41
CA PHE A 173 -9.71 -15.19 7.65
C PHE A 173 -8.58 -16.20 7.72
N ASP A 174 -8.94 -17.48 7.82
CA ASP A 174 -7.96 -18.56 7.84
C ASP A 174 -7.17 -18.65 6.51
N ALA A 175 -6.08 -19.42 6.55
CA ALA A 175 -5.20 -19.59 5.40
C ALA A 175 -5.88 -20.30 4.21
N ALA A 176 -6.89 -21.14 4.46
CA ALA A 176 -7.59 -21.85 3.41
C ALA A 176 -8.45 -20.91 2.57
N LEU A 177 -9.31 -20.10 3.22
CA LEU A 177 -10.12 -19.10 2.54
C LEU A 177 -9.25 -18.02 1.89
N THR A 178 -8.19 -17.59 2.58
CA THR A 178 -7.22 -16.60 2.06
C THR A 178 -6.53 -17.12 0.79
N GLY A 179 -6.09 -18.38 0.78
CA GLY A 179 -5.47 -19.01 -0.38
C GLY A 179 -6.44 -19.13 -1.57
N GLN A 180 -7.72 -19.39 -1.32
CA GLN A 180 -8.75 -19.40 -2.37
C GLN A 180 -8.94 -18.01 -2.99
N LEU A 181 -9.09 -16.97 -2.16
CA LEU A 181 -9.28 -15.57 -2.58
C LEU A 181 -8.07 -14.97 -3.31
N THR A 182 -6.87 -15.43 -3.00
CA THR A 182 -5.63 -14.97 -3.64
C THR A 182 -5.26 -15.76 -4.89
N GLY A 183 -5.69 -17.01 -4.97
CA GLY A 183 -5.37 -17.91 -6.09
C GLY A 183 -6.60 -18.26 -6.92
N ALA A 184 -7.15 -19.44 -6.66
CA ALA A 184 -8.03 -20.15 -7.59
C ALA A 184 -9.30 -19.37 -7.97
N LEU A 185 -9.90 -18.61 -7.04
CA LEU A 185 -11.17 -17.90 -7.28
C LEU A 185 -11.01 -16.72 -8.23
N ASN A 186 -9.82 -16.12 -8.30
CA ASN A 186 -9.54 -15.04 -9.24
C ASN A 186 -9.76 -15.48 -10.71
N ARG A 187 -9.57 -16.76 -11.01
CA ARG A 187 -9.68 -17.32 -12.37
C ARG A 187 -11.10 -17.29 -12.94
N VAL A 188 -12.14 -17.29 -12.09
CA VAL A 188 -13.54 -17.38 -12.54
C VAL A 188 -13.92 -16.17 -13.39
N HIS A 189 -13.47 -14.98 -12.99
CA HIS A 189 -13.76 -13.73 -13.68
C HIS A 189 -12.50 -13.00 -14.17
N ASP A 190 -11.32 -13.64 -14.15
CA ASP A 190 -10.03 -12.98 -14.39
C ASP A 190 -9.90 -11.72 -13.51
N THR A 191 -9.89 -11.92 -12.20
CA THR A 191 -9.90 -10.83 -11.21
C THR A 191 -8.59 -10.74 -10.43
N ARG A 192 -8.40 -9.63 -9.74
CA ARG A 192 -7.41 -9.47 -8.67
C ARG A 192 -8.11 -9.55 -7.33
N THR A 193 -7.40 -9.97 -6.27
CA THR A 193 -7.98 -10.08 -4.92
C THR A 193 -8.64 -8.78 -4.45
N GLN A 194 -8.04 -7.62 -4.72
CA GLN A 194 -8.64 -6.32 -4.38
C GLN A 194 -10.02 -6.11 -5.04
N GLU A 195 -10.22 -6.58 -6.27
CA GLU A 195 -11.50 -6.45 -6.99
C GLU A 195 -12.59 -7.29 -6.29
N LEU A 196 -12.25 -8.50 -5.84
CA LEU A 196 -13.17 -9.35 -5.08
C LEU A 196 -13.50 -8.76 -3.70
N LEU A 197 -12.50 -8.24 -2.99
CA LEU A 197 -12.69 -7.61 -1.68
C LEU A 197 -13.57 -6.36 -1.76
N LEU A 198 -13.34 -5.50 -2.76
CA LEU A 198 -14.17 -4.31 -2.98
C LEU A 198 -15.58 -4.66 -3.45
N ALA A 199 -15.77 -5.74 -4.23
CA ALA A 199 -17.11 -6.21 -4.59
C ALA A 199 -17.91 -6.70 -3.36
N ALA A 200 -17.25 -7.44 -2.46
CA ALA A 200 -17.86 -7.84 -1.18
C ALA A 200 -18.14 -6.64 -0.28
N LEU A 201 -17.19 -5.70 -0.15
CA LEU A 201 -17.35 -4.50 0.66
C LEU A 201 -18.48 -3.59 0.14
N ALA A 202 -18.58 -3.38 -1.18
CA ALA A 202 -19.66 -2.60 -1.77
C ALA A 202 -21.03 -3.26 -1.55
N HIS A 203 -21.10 -4.60 -1.58
CA HIS A 203 -22.32 -5.34 -1.25
C HIS A 203 -22.69 -5.18 0.22
N ALA A 204 -21.73 -5.35 1.14
CA ALA A 204 -21.93 -5.13 2.58
C ALA A 204 -22.36 -3.69 2.89
N TRP A 205 -21.71 -2.72 2.25
CA TRP A 205 -22.05 -1.30 2.35
C TRP A 205 -23.47 -1.02 1.91
N GLY A 206 -23.90 -1.56 0.76
CA GLY A 206 -25.29 -1.45 0.30
C GLY A 206 -26.28 -2.03 1.31
N ARG A 207 -25.99 -3.18 1.92
CA ARG A 207 -26.85 -3.75 2.97
C ARG A 207 -26.88 -2.90 4.24
N TRP A 208 -25.75 -2.28 4.60
CA TRP A 208 -25.63 -1.43 5.79
C TRP A 208 -26.34 -0.07 5.61
N THR A 209 -26.25 0.52 4.42
CA THR A 209 -26.78 1.85 4.07
C THR A 209 -28.14 1.82 3.38
N SER A 210 -28.77 0.65 3.25
CA SER A 210 -30.02 0.48 2.48
C SER A 210 -29.90 0.90 1.00
N GLY A 211 -28.80 0.52 0.36
CA GLY A 211 -28.57 0.60 -1.08
C GLY A 211 -27.87 1.88 -1.57
N ALA A 212 -27.12 2.57 -0.70
CA ALA A 212 -26.27 3.68 -1.14
C ALA A 212 -25.03 3.16 -1.90
N ALA A 213 -24.41 4.00 -2.73
CA ALA A 213 -23.12 3.68 -3.32
C ALA A 213 -22.02 3.79 -2.26
N LEU A 214 -20.97 2.98 -2.40
CA LEU A 214 -19.76 3.09 -1.59
C LEU A 214 -18.85 4.15 -2.23
N ARG A 215 -18.74 5.31 -1.60
CA ARG A 215 -17.79 6.38 -1.96
C ARG A 215 -16.57 6.28 -1.05
N LEU A 216 -15.39 6.12 -1.65
CA LEU A 216 -14.16 5.89 -0.90
C LEU A 216 -12.95 6.52 -1.59
N ASP A 217 -11.92 6.84 -0.81
CA ASP A 217 -10.58 7.13 -1.32
C ASP A 217 -9.75 5.85 -1.32
N VAL A 218 -9.22 5.46 -2.49
CA VAL A 218 -8.33 4.30 -2.64
C VAL A 218 -6.89 4.74 -2.56
N GLU A 219 -6.11 4.05 -1.74
CA GLU A 219 -4.65 4.15 -1.76
C GLU A 219 -4.07 3.20 -2.82
N GLY A 220 -3.31 3.77 -3.76
CA GLY A 220 -2.51 3.04 -4.73
C GLY A 220 -1.02 3.27 -4.46
N HIS A 221 -0.18 2.34 -4.93
CA HIS A 221 1.27 2.46 -4.76
C HIS A 221 1.89 3.65 -5.52
N GLY A 222 1.20 4.20 -6.54
CA GLY A 222 1.57 5.39 -7.31
C GLY A 222 2.91 5.30 -8.07
N ARG A 223 3.37 4.08 -8.33
CA ARG A 223 4.56 3.74 -9.14
C ARG A 223 4.20 3.22 -10.53
N GLN A 224 2.96 3.46 -10.96
CA GLN A 224 2.54 3.13 -12.32
C GLN A 224 3.04 4.24 -13.24
N VAL A 225 3.93 3.86 -14.14
CA VAL A 225 4.53 4.80 -15.11
C VAL A 225 3.51 5.02 -16.24
N PRO A 226 3.08 6.28 -16.50
CA PRO A 226 2.16 6.58 -17.58
C PRO A 226 2.70 6.14 -18.94
N ALA A 227 1.79 5.79 -19.85
CA ALA A 227 2.17 5.46 -21.22
C ALA A 227 2.95 6.64 -21.86
N GLY A 228 4.08 6.33 -22.50
CA GLY A 228 4.94 7.34 -23.15
C GLY A 228 5.90 8.08 -22.20
N VAL A 229 5.92 7.76 -20.90
CA VAL A 229 6.93 8.26 -19.96
C VAL A 229 8.03 7.21 -19.79
N ASP A 230 9.26 7.59 -20.07
CA ASP A 230 10.44 6.75 -19.79
C ASP A 230 10.94 7.00 -18.36
N ALA A 231 10.52 6.13 -17.43
CA ALA A 231 10.93 6.19 -16.04
C ALA A 231 11.07 4.79 -15.42
N ASP A 232 12.24 4.50 -14.85
CA ASP A 232 12.44 3.35 -13.96
C ASP A 232 12.34 3.78 -12.48
N LEU A 233 11.32 3.29 -11.77
CA LEU A 233 11.06 3.54 -10.35
C LEU A 233 11.39 2.34 -9.45
N SER A 234 11.98 1.28 -10.00
CA SER A 234 12.18 -0.02 -9.33
C SER A 234 13.05 0.06 -8.07
N GLN A 235 13.98 1.02 -8.03
CA GLN A 235 14.92 1.26 -6.92
C GLN A 235 14.85 2.68 -6.37
N THR A 236 13.76 3.40 -6.64
CA THR A 236 13.62 4.80 -6.20
C THR A 236 12.91 4.87 -4.86
N VAL A 237 13.61 5.39 -3.85
CA VAL A 237 13.05 5.70 -2.52
C VAL A 237 12.32 7.05 -2.56
N GLY A 238 11.15 7.12 -1.92
CA GLY A 238 10.31 8.30 -1.82
C GLY A 238 8.88 7.95 -1.43
N TRP A 239 8.04 8.95 -1.20
CA TRP A 239 6.62 8.73 -0.99
C TRP A 239 5.88 8.79 -2.33
N PHE A 240 5.51 7.63 -2.88
CA PHE A 240 4.82 7.52 -4.17
C PHE A 240 3.31 7.30 -4.04
N THR A 241 2.80 6.96 -2.85
CA THR A 241 1.39 6.64 -2.63
C THR A 241 0.49 7.69 -3.28
N CYS A 242 -0.39 7.24 -4.16
CA CYS A 242 -1.44 8.08 -4.73
C CYS A 242 -2.77 7.75 -4.07
N VAL A 243 -3.59 8.77 -3.88
CA VAL A 243 -4.95 8.62 -3.36
C VAL A 243 -5.91 9.12 -4.43
N TYR A 244 -6.94 8.34 -4.75
CA TYR A 244 -7.92 8.70 -5.76
C TYR A 244 -9.34 8.24 -5.36
N PRO A 245 -10.37 9.01 -5.73
CA PRO A 245 -11.74 8.69 -5.38
C PRO A 245 -12.26 7.55 -6.26
N LEU A 246 -13.06 6.67 -5.65
CA LEU A 246 -13.95 5.76 -6.36
C LEU A 246 -15.38 5.86 -5.82
N ARG A 247 -16.33 5.66 -6.73
CA ARG A 247 -17.74 5.47 -6.40
C ARG A 247 -18.22 4.13 -6.95
N ILE A 248 -18.56 3.21 -6.06
CA ILE A 248 -18.99 1.85 -6.41
C ILE A 248 -20.47 1.71 -6.12
N GLU A 249 -21.27 1.53 -7.18
CA GLU A 249 -22.70 1.22 -7.02
C GLU A 249 -22.89 -0.10 -6.30
N SER A 250 -23.79 -0.11 -5.31
CA SER A 250 -24.17 -1.33 -4.62
C SER A 250 -25.30 -2.07 -5.36
N GLY A 251 -25.41 -3.38 -5.13
CA GLY A 251 -26.46 -4.23 -5.68
C GLY A 251 -26.11 -4.98 -6.97
N GLY A 252 -27.06 -5.77 -7.45
CA GLY A 252 -26.85 -6.84 -8.44
C GLY A 252 -26.45 -8.17 -7.78
N ASP A 253 -26.44 -9.23 -8.59
CA ASP A 253 -25.85 -10.51 -8.18
C ASP A 253 -24.31 -10.43 -8.13
N TRP A 254 -23.67 -11.52 -7.70
CA TRP A 254 -22.21 -11.57 -7.56
C TRP A 254 -21.48 -11.35 -8.88
N ASP A 255 -21.93 -11.97 -9.98
CA ASP A 255 -21.28 -11.85 -11.28
C ASP A 255 -21.32 -10.40 -11.80
N ALA A 256 -22.47 -9.73 -11.65
CA ALA A 256 -22.64 -8.32 -12.01
C ALA A 256 -21.80 -7.39 -11.12
N SER A 257 -21.77 -7.65 -9.80
CA SER A 257 -20.98 -6.85 -8.85
C SER A 257 -19.47 -6.96 -9.13
N ILE A 258 -18.97 -8.19 -9.30
CA ILE A 258 -17.56 -8.45 -9.65
C ILE A 258 -17.20 -7.74 -10.96
N SER A 259 -18.03 -7.92 -12.00
CA SER A 259 -17.78 -7.33 -13.32
C SER A 259 -17.74 -5.80 -13.27
N ARG A 260 -18.62 -5.19 -12.47
CA ARG A 260 -18.66 -3.74 -12.25
C ARG A 260 -17.38 -3.24 -11.58
N VAL A 261 -16.98 -3.85 -10.47
CA VAL A 261 -15.79 -3.44 -9.70
C VAL A 261 -14.52 -3.66 -10.52
N LYS A 262 -14.40 -4.82 -11.17
CA LYS A 262 -13.29 -5.13 -12.08
C LYS A 262 -13.18 -4.09 -13.19
N THR A 263 -14.28 -3.80 -13.89
CA THR A 263 -14.29 -2.83 -14.99
C THR A 263 -13.90 -1.45 -14.49
N LEU A 264 -14.44 -1.03 -13.34
CA LEU A 264 -14.13 0.26 -12.73
C LEU A 264 -12.64 0.39 -12.37
N LEU A 265 -12.09 -0.57 -11.64
CA LEU A 265 -10.68 -0.54 -11.24
C LEU A 265 -9.72 -0.60 -12.43
N ARG A 266 -10.07 -1.34 -13.49
CA ARG A 266 -9.28 -1.39 -14.72
C ARG A 266 -9.40 -0.12 -15.57
N ALA A 267 -10.46 0.66 -15.40
CA ALA A 267 -10.65 1.94 -16.09
C ALA A 267 -9.91 3.10 -15.40
N VAL A 268 -9.38 2.91 -14.19
CA VAL A 268 -8.61 3.93 -13.47
C VAL A 268 -7.35 4.31 -14.27
N PRO A 269 -7.24 5.57 -14.75
CA PRO A 269 -6.07 6.01 -15.52
C PRO A 269 -4.79 5.96 -14.70
N ASP A 270 -3.74 5.33 -15.24
CA ASP A 270 -2.40 5.24 -14.65
C ASP A 270 -2.37 4.88 -13.15
N GLY A 271 -3.27 4.00 -12.71
CA GLY A 271 -3.34 3.57 -11.31
C GLY A 271 -3.75 4.68 -10.34
N GLY A 272 -4.33 5.77 -10.85
CA GLY A 272 -4.92 6.86 -10.09
C GLY A 272 -4.01 8.06 -9.87
N VAL A 273 -2.77 8.04 -10.38
CA VAL A 273 -1.83 9.16 -10.22
C VAL A 273 -2.36 10.45 -10.85
N GLY A 274 -3.14 10.33 -11.93
CA GLY A 274 -3.69 11.44 -12.69
C GLY A 274 -4.67 12.31 -11.90
N PHE A 275 -5.42 11.71 -10.96
CA PHE A 275 -6.32 12.47 -10.09
C PHE A 275 -5.58 13.54 -9.29
N GLY A 276 -4.50 13.15 -8.61
CA GLY A 276 -3.69 14.06 -7.79
C GLY A 276 -3.03 15.16 -8.62
N VAL A 277 -2.59 14.85 -9.84
CA VAL A 277 -2.06 15.83 -10.80
C VAL A 277 -3.15 16.84 -11.17
N LEU A 278 -4.32 16.40 -11.62
CA LEU A 278 -5.41 17.29 -12.02
C LEU A 278 -5.93 18.14 -10.86
N ALA A 279 -6.10 17.56 -9.67
CA ALA A 279 -6.54 18.27 -8.48
C ALA A 279 -5.54 19.39 -8.08
N ARG A 280 -4.23 19.09 -8.09
CA ARG A 280 -3.18 20.07 -7.76
C ARG A 280 -3.13 21.24 -8.75
N HIS A 281 -3.46 20.99 -10.01
CA HIS A 281 -3.51 22.02 -11.05
C HIS A 281 -4.85 22.79 -11.10
N GLY A 282 -5.74 22.58 -10.12
CA GLY A 282 -7.02 23.26 -10.02
C GLY A 282 -8.03 22.82 -11.08
N ALA A 283 -7.78 21.71 -11.77
CA ALA A 283 -8.67 21.17 -12.78
C ALA A 283 -9.86 20.43 -12.16
N LEU A 284 -9.75 19.87 -10.96
CA LEU A 284 -10.84 19.15 -10.31
C LEU A 284 -11.24 19.85 -9.01
N VAL A 285 -12.55 20.02 -8.81
CA VAL A 285 -13.12 20.51 -7.55
C VAL A 285 -13.73 19.34 -6.80
N ASP A 286 -13.11 18.99 -5.68
CA ASP A 286 -13.64 17.99 -4.78
C ASP A 286 -14.54 18.64 -3.72
N ALA A 287 -15.84 18.75 -4.04
CA ALA A 287 -16.81 19.39 -3.17
C ALA A 287 -17.34 18.49 -2.04
N HIS A 288 -17.07 17.18 -2.09
CA HIS A 288 -17.69 16.20 -1.19
C HIS A 288 -16.65 15.17 -0.71
N PRO A 289 -15.86 15.51 0.33
CA PRO A 289 -14.87 14.60 0.91
C PRO A 289 -15.47 13.25 1.27
N ARG A 290 -14.74 12.17 0.99
CA ARG A 290 -15.21 10.81 1.28
C ARG A 290 -14.91 10.46 2.74
N ALA A 291 -15.87 9.79 3.37
CA ALA A 291 -15.77 9.37 4.76
C ALA A 291 -14.96 8.07 4.94
N VAL A 292 -14.67 7.36 3.84
CA VAL A 292 -14.04 6.04 3.85
C VAL A 292 -12.73 6.09 3.08
N SER A 293 -11.66 5.55 3.64
CA SER A 293 -10.47 5.14 2.89
C SER A 293 -10.36 3.63 2.78
N TRP A 294 -9.78 3.16 1.69
CA TRP A 294 -9.47 1.77 1.43
C TRP A 294 -8.00 1.62 1.03
N ASN A 295 -7.28 0.78 1.76
CA ASN A 295 -5.91 0.42 1.44
C ASN A 295 -5.75 -1.11 1.41
N TYR A 296 -5.39 -1.65 0.25
CA TYR A 296 -5.02 -3.06 0.12
C TYR A 296 -3.51 -3.18 0.00
N LEU A 297 -2.87 -3.57 1.10
CA LEU A 297 -1.42 -3.69 1.23
C LEU A 297 -0.86 -4.93 0.51
N GLY A 298 -1.73 -5.83 0.08
CA GLY A 298 -1.34 -7.10 -0.52
C GLY A 298 -0.80 -8.09 0.50
N THR A 299 0.07 -8.97 0.04
CA THR A 299 0.74 -9.95 0.88
C THR A 299 2.02 -9.34 1.43
N ALA A 300 2.08 -9.19 2.76
CA ALA A 300 3.35 -9.02 3.45
C ALA A 300 4.20 -10.24 3.08
N ALA A 301 5.45 -10.03 2.70
CA ALA A 301 6.30 -11.12 2.31
C ALA A 301 6.47 -12.13 3.47
N ASP A 302 5.85 -13.29 3.35
CA ASP A 302 5.99 -14.39 4.30
C ASP A 302 7.27 -15.18 3.96
N GLY A 303 8.24 -15.23 4.89
CA GLY A 303 9.53 -15.90 4.68
C GLY A 303 10.50 -15.13 3.76
N ASP A 304 11.80 -15.45 3.83
CA ASP A 304 13.04 -14.93 3.17
C ASP A 304 13.13 -13.47 2.66
N ALA A 305 12.08 -12.86 2.12
CA ALA A 305 12.03 -11.44 1.81
C ALA A 305 11.98 -10.52 3.06
N GLY A 306 11.77 -11.08 4.25
CA GLY A 306 12.06 -10.42 5.53
C GLY A 306 13.44 -10.77 6.09
N ALA A 307 14.18 -11.72 5.50
CA ALA A 307 15.52 -12.09 5.96
C ALA A 307 16.56 -11.14 5.35
N LEU A 308 17.53 -10.78 6.19
CA LEU A 308 18.68 -9.95 5.83
C LEU A 308 19.91 -10.82 6.12
N PRO A 309 20.29 -11.71 5.18
CA PRO A 309 21.29 -12.75 5.44
C PRO A 309 22.67 -12.19 5.76
N GLU A 310 23.08 -11.09 5.13
CA GLU A 310 24.37 -10.47 5.40
C GLU A 310 24.39 -9.83 6.80
N LEU A 311 23.26 -9.27 7.23
CA LEU A 311 23.03 -8.80 8.61
C LEU A 311 22.84 -9.95 9.61
N GLY A 312 22.44 -11.14 9.17
CA GLY A 312 21.97 -12.22 10.04
C GLY A 312 20.68 -11.85 10.79
N ALA A 313 19.83 -11.02 10.18
CA ALA A 313 18.64 -10.45 10.82
C ALA A 313 17.34 -10.82 10.09
N ARG A 314 16.21 -10.58 10.76
CA ARG A 314 14.88 -10.65 10.16
C ARG A 314 14.08 -9.40 10.51
N VAL A 315 13.28 -8.94 9.56
CA VAL A 315 12.34 -7.84 9.76
C VAL A 315 11.21 -8.32 10.67
N ALA A 316 11.09 -7.73 11.85
CA ALA A 316 9.98 -7.96 12.75
C ALA A 316 8.72 -7.20 12.28
N GLY A 317 7.55 -7.79 12.48
CA GLY A 317 6.27 -7.10 12.34
C GLY A 317 5.83 -6.47 13.67
N GLY A 318 4.82 -5.59 13.63
CA GLY A 318 4.11 -5.16 14.85
C GLY A 318 4.54 -3.85 15.49
N LEU A 319 5.23 -2.95 14.77
CA LEU A 319 5.46 -1.59 15.27
C LEU A 319 4.15 -0.76 15.26
N PRO A 320 4.02 0.22 16.19
CA PRO A 320 2.86 1.08 16.29
C PRO A 320 2.64 1.94 15.04
N ASP A 321 1.42 2.46 14.90
CA ASP A 321 1.10 3.50 13.92
C ASP A 321 2.15 4.61 13.99
N GLY A 322 2.75 4.96 12.84
CA GLY A 322 3.82 5.96 12.77
C GLY A 322 3.34 7.40 12.98
N ARG A 323 2.04 7.61 13.17
CA ARG A 323 1.41 8.91 13.44
C ARG A 323 1.40 9.22 14.93
N ALA A 324 1.48 10.51 15.28
CA ALA A 324 1.39 10.91 16.68
C ALA A 324 -0.04 10.67 17.19
N PRO A 325 -0.23 10.30 18.47
CA PRO A 325 -1.55 10.03 19.03
C PRO A 325 -2.55 11.20 18.83
N GLY A 326 -2.06 12.44 18.88
CA GLY A 326 -2.90 13.62 18.70
C GLY A 326 -3.12 14.09 17.26
N ASP A 327 -2.54 13.41 16.28
CA ASP A 327 -2.69 13.80 14.87
C ASP A 327 -4.14 13.59 14.41
N PRO A 328 -4.69 14.50 13.59
CA PRO A 328 -5.99 14.30 12.99
C PRO A 328 -5.94 13.16 11.97
N VAL A 329 -7.01 12.38 11.90
CA VAL A 329 -7.22 11.46 10.77
C VAL A 329 -7.94 12.17 9.63
N LEU A 330 -7.73 11.72 8.40
CA LEU A 330 -8.37 12.29 7.21
C LEU A 330 -9.78 11.75 6.99
N HIS A 331 -10.02 10.49 7.35
CA HIS A 331 -11.28 9.79 7.13
C HIS A 331 -11.87 9.34 8.47
N PRO A 332 -13.19 9.51 8.67
CA PRO A 332 -13.91 8.90 9.79
C PRO A 332 -13.78 7.37 9.84
N LEU A 333 -13.65 6.70 8.70
CA LEU A 333 -13.45 5.25 8.61
C LEU A 333 -12.29 4.92 7.67
N ALA A 334 -11.25 4.26 8.18
CA ALA A 334 -10.18 3.68 7.39
C ALA A 334 -10.30 2.15 7.37
N ILE A 335 -10.25 1.57 6.17
CA ILE A 335 -10.33 0.12 5.96
C ILE A 335 -9.02 -0.36 5.34
N ASP A 336 -8.22 -1.05 6.14
CA ASP A 336 -6.93 -1.61 5.71
C ASP A 336 -7.04 -3.13 5.58
N ALA A 337 -6.66 -3.66 4.43
CA ALA A 337 -6.62 -5.09 4.16
C ALA A 337 -5.18 -5.53 3.84
N ALA A 338 -4.71 -6.56 4.53
CA ALA A 338 -3.36 -7.12 4.35
C ALA A 338 -3.37 -8.63 4.58
N ILE A 339 -2.43 -9.33 3.96
CA ILE A 339 -2.20 -10.76 4.19
C ILE A 339 -0.85 -10.90 4.89
N ALA A 340 -0.85 -11.59 6.03
CA ALA A 340 0.36 -11.90 6.78
C ALA A 340 0.26 -13.32 7.36
N ALA A 341 1.35 -14.08 7.29
CA ALA A 341 1.40 -15.50 7.64
C ALA A 341 0.27 -16.32 6.98
N GLY A 342 0.01 -16.05 5.70
CA GLY A 342 -1.06 -16.68 4.92
C GLY A 342 -2.49 -16.31 5.32
N ALA A 343 -2.71 -15.42 6.30
CA ALA A 343 -4.03 -15.02 6.76
C ALA A 343 -4.38 -13.59 6.31
N LEU A 344 -5.53 -13.43 5.65
CA LEU A 344 -6.09 -12.12 5.33
C LEU A 344 -6.67 -11.50 6.61
N SER A 345 -6.27 -10.26 6.91
CA SER A 345 -6.90 -9.43 7.92
C SER A 345 -7.45 -8.16 7.29
N ILE A 346 -8.66 -7.76 7.71
CA ILE A 346 -9.28 -6.48 7.35
C ILE A 346 -9.55 -5.72 8.64
N ARG A 347 -8.95 -4.54 8.79
CA ARG A 347 -9.12 -3.65 9.94
C ARG A 347 -10.01 -2.48 9.55
N PHE A 348 -11.06 -2.26 10.32
CA PHE A 348 -11.92 -1.08 10.26
C PHE A 348 -11.53 -0.18 11.42
N ALA A 349 -10.73 0.85 11.19
CA ALA A 349 -10.38 1.85 12.19
C ALA A 349 -11.31 3.06 12.01
N TYR A 350 -12.03 3.46 13.06
CA TYR A 350 -13.07 4.47 12.93
C TYR A 350 -13.07 5.47 14.07
N SER A 351 -13.49 6.69 13.75
CA SER A 351 -13.72 7.73 14.74
C SER A 351 -15.14 7.60 15.32
N GLY A 352 -15.24 7.65 16.65
CA GLY A 352 -16.51 7.88 17.34
C GLY A 352 -16.95 9.35 17.37
N ALA A 353 -16.18 10.26 16.76
CA ALA A 353 -16.46 11.69 16.78
C ALA A 353 -17.67 12.05 15.91
N ARG A 354 -18.54 12.91 16.42
CA ARG A 354 -19.89 13.14 15.90
C ARG A 354 -20.02 14.55 15.29
N ARG A 355 -20.84 14.69 14.25
CA ARG A 355 -21.35 16.01 13.82
C ARG A 355 -22.50 16.48 14.71
N ASP A 356 -23.47 15.59 14.97
CA ASP A 356 -24.65 15.84 15.80
C ASP A 356 -24.98 14.64 16.72
N ALA A 357 -25.93 14.81 17.66
CA ALA A 357 -26.30 13.87 18.74
C ALA A 357 -26.95 12.54 18.30
N ALA A 358 -26.69 12.05 17.08
CA ALA A 358 -27.10 10.73 16.61
C ALA A 358 -26.28 9.60 17.29
N ALA A 359 -26.82 8.37 17.25
CA ALA A 359 -26.10 7.17 17.68
C ALA A 359 -24.87 6.95 16.78
N PRO A 360 -23.74 6.43 17.33
CA PRO A 360 -22.55 6.16 16.53
C PRO A 360 -22.84 5.12 15.44
N PRO A 361 -22.13 5.17 14.29
CA PRO A 361 -22.23 4.12 13.28
C PRO A 361 -21.92 2.75 13.89
N ASP A 362 -22.77 1.77 13.60
CA ASP A 362 -22.52 0.38 13.97
C ASP A 362 -21.51 -0.25 13.00
N ILE A 363 -20.23 0.04 13.23
CA ILE A 363 -19.11 -0.50 12.45
C ILE A 363 -18.94 -2.01 12.70
N GLY A 364 -19.35 -2.51 13.88
CA GLY A 364 -19.41 -3.94 14.16
C GLY A 364 -20.33 -4.67 13.18
N ARG A 365 -21.53 -4.11 12.92
CA ARG A 365 -22.46 -4.63 11.91
C ARG A 365 -21.91 -4.52 10.49
N LEU A 366 -21.24 -3.43 10.12
CA LEU A 366 -20.60 -3.31 8.80
C LEU A 366 -19.52 -4.38 8.61
N ALA A 367 -18.69 -4.62 9.62
CA ALA A 367 -17.67 -5.66 9.60
C ALA A 367 -18.29 -7.05 9.48
N ALA A 368 -19.35 -7.36 10.25
CA ALA A 368 -20.07 -8.63 10.16
C ALA A 368 -20.70 -8.85 8.77
N LEU A 369 -21.35 -7.82 8.20
CA LEU A 369 -21.88 -7.87 6.84
C LEU A 369 -20.78 -8.07 5.79
N THR A 370 -19.57 -7.55 6.04
CA THR A 370 -18.41 -7.74 5.16
C THR A 370 -17.86 -9.16 5.25
N ASP A 371 -17.76 -9.75 6.45
CA ASP A 371 -17.40 -11.17 6.62
C ASP A 371 -18.39 -12.08 5.89
N ASP A 372 -19.70 -11.89 6.12
CA ASP A 372 -20.76 -12.62 5.43
C ASP A 372 -20.68 -12.49 3.91
N ALA A 373 -20.45 -11.26 3.41
CA ALA A 373 -20.33 -10.98 1.99
C ALA A 373 -19.12 -11.69 1.37
N ILE A 374 -17.95 -11.67 2.03
CA ILE A 374 -16.74 -12.36 1.55
C ILE A 374 -16.99 -13.87 1.50
N ARG A 375 -17.54 -14.47 2.55
CA ARG A 375 -17.83 -15.92 2.58
C ARG A 375 -18.85 -16.32 1.51
N SER A 376 -19.92 -15.54 1.37
CA SER A 376 -20.95 -15.78 0.34
C SER A 376 -20.39 -15.65 -1.07
N LEU A 377 -19.57 -14.64 -1.33
CA LEU A 377 -18.86 -14.46 -2.60
C LEU A 377 -17.94 -15.65 -2.89
N CYS A 378 -17.16 -16.12 -1.91
CA CYS A 378 -16.32 -17.31 -2.06
C CYS A 378 -17.14 -18.55 -2.42
N HIS A 379 -18.25 -18.81 -1.71
CA HIS A 379 -19.12 -19.95 -2.03
C HIS A 379 -19.68 -19.87 -3.46
N HIS A 380 -20.11 -18.68 -3.90
CA HIS A 380 -20.56 -18.45 -5.28
C HIS A 380 -19.44 -18.76 -6.29
N LEU A 381 -18.24 -18.25 -6.06
CA LEU A 381 -17.10 -18.46 -6.96
C LEU A 381 -16.60 -19.90 -6.97
N VAL A 382 -16.64 -20.63 -5.86
CA VAL A 382 -16.33 -22.06 -5.82
C VAL A 382 -17.31 -22.85 -6.69
N ALA A 383 -18.63 -22.61 -6.53
CA ALA A 383 -19.64 -23.27 -7.35
C ALA A 383 -19.47 -22.98 -8.85
N ARG A 384 -19.03 -21.76 -9.20
CA ARG A 384 -18.72 -21.37 -10.58
C ARG A 384 -17.43 -22.02 -11.08
N LEU A 385 -16.40 -22.11 -10.24
CA LEU A 385 -15.12 -22.74 -10.57
C LEU A 385 -15.27 -24.23 -10.85
N ASP A 386 -16.08 -24.93 -10.07
CA ASP A 386 -16.38 -26.36 -10.27
C ASP A 386 -17.16 -26.62 -11.57
N ALA A 387 -17.89 -25.60 -12.05
CA ALA A 387 -18.62 -25.65 -13.32
C ALA A 387 -17.77 -25.26 -14.53
N LEU A 388 -16.56 -24.72 -14.34
CA LEU A 388 -15.66 -24.42 -15.45
C LEU A 388 -15.08 -25.74 -16.02
N PRO A 389 -14.98 -25.88 -17.35
CA PRO A 389 -14.26 -27.00 -17.92
C PRO A 389 -12.83 -27.01 -17.35
N ALA A 390 -12.34 -28.19 -16.98
CA ALA A 390 -10.98 -28.35 -16.49
C ALA A 390 -10.04 -27.55 -17.38
N ALA A 391 -9.24 -26.65 -16.79
CA ALA A 391 -8.29 -25.85 -17.55
C ALA A 391 -7.53 -26.78 -18.48
N PRO A 392 -7.40 -26.47 -19.78
CA PRO A 392 -6.60 -27.29 -20.66
C PRO A 392 -5.25 -27.46 -19.97
N GLN A 393 -4.87 -28.72 -19.70
CA GLN A 393 -3.50 -29.06 -19.34
C GLN A 393 -2.61 -28.28 -20.30
N PRO A 394 -1.53 -27.62 -19.84
CA PRO A 394 -0.62 -26.95 -20.76
C PRO A 394 0.08 -28.02 -21.62
N SER A 395 -0.59 -28.52 -22.65
CA SER A 395 0.07 -29.17 -23.77
C SER A 395 0.64 -28.02 -24.58
N ALA A 396 1.93 -27.77 -24.40
CA ALA A 396 2.66 -26.92 -25.32
C ALA A 396 2.31 -27.37 -26.75
N PRO A 397 1.82 -26.48 -27.63
CA PRO A 397 1.72 -26.84 -29.04
C PRO A 397 3.11 -27.30 -29.47
N PRO A 398 3.25 -28.45 -30.16
CA PRO A 398 4.56 -28.91 -30.59
C PRO A 398 5.22 -27.80 -31.41
N LEU A 399 6.50 -27.55 -31.15
CA LEU A 399 7.30 -26.69 -32.02
C LEU A 399 7.20 -27.22 -33.47
N PRO A 400 7.34 -26.37 -34.50
CA PRO A 400 7.40 -26.84 -35.87
C PRO A 400 8.52 -27.87 -36.01
N GLY A 401 8.17 -29.16 -36.11
CA GLY A 401 9.14 -30.27 -36.08
C GLY A 401 8.81 -31.42 -35.11
N GLY A 402 7.85 -31.25 -34.18
CA GLY A 402 7.35 -32.35 -33.34
C GLY A 402 8.15 -32.64 -32.06
N GLU A 403 9.13 -31.80 -31.71
CA GLU A 403 9.88 -31.92 -30.46
C GLU A 403 9.18 -31.18 -29.30
N GLN A 404 9.21 -31.76 -28.11
CA GLN A 404 8.73 -31.15 -26.86
C GLN A 404 9.93 -30.87 -25.95
N LEU A 405 10.15 -29.60 -25.61
CA LEU A 405 11.15 -29.22 -24.60
C LEU A 405 10.61 -29.58 -23.21
N ARG A 406 11.39 -30.36 -22.45
CA ARG A 406 11.10 -30.67 -21.04
C ARG A 406 11.42 -29.45 -20.17
N PRO A 407 10.75 -29.27 -19.01
CA PRO A 407 10.98 -28.11 -18.14
C PRO A 407 12.45 -27.86 -17.79
N ALA A 408 13.23 -28.91 -17.54
CA ALA A 408 14.67 -28.81 -17.26
C ALA A 408 15.51 -28.32 -18.45
N GLU A 409 15.06 -28.55 -19.69
CA GLU A 409 15.71 -28.07 -20.91
C GLU A 409 15.38 -26.59 -21.16
N LEU A 410 14.20 -26.13 -20.72
CA LEU A 410 13.80 -24.72 -20.72
C LEU A 410 14.60 -23.91 -19.70
N ASP A 411 14.82 -24.46 -18.50
CA ASP A 411 15.64 -23.84 -17.46
C ASP A 411 17.11 -23.73 -17.88
N ALA A 412 17.62 -24.70 -18.64
CA ALA A 412 18.96 -24.64 -19.22
C ALA A 412 19.09 -23.57 -20.31
N LEU A 413 18.04 -23.36 -21.13
CA LEU A 413 18.00 -22.31 -22.16
C LEU A 413 17.95 -20.89 -21.57
N LEU A 414 17.36 -20.72 -20.39
CA LEU A 414 17.32 -19.44 -19.66
C LEU A 414 18.67 -19.06 -19.03
N LEU A 415 19.55 -20.03 -18.79
CA LEU A 415 20.89 -19.83 -18.23
C LEU A 415 21.96 -19.58 -19.29
N ASP A 416 21.67 -19.82 -20.57
CA ASP A 416 22.62 -19.73 -21.68
C ASP A 416 22.35 -18.53 -22.61
N LEU A 417 21.75 -17.46 -22.07
CA LEU A 417 21.71 -16.15 -22.73
C LEU A 417 23.11 -15.53 -22.69
N THR A 418 23.92 -15.85 -23.69
CA THR A 418 25.06 -15.03 -24.07
C THR A 418 24.56 -13.91 -24.99
N ASP A 419 24.76 -12.66 -24.55
CA ASP A 419 24.39 -11.44 -25.26
C ASP A 419 24.70 -11.52 -26.76
N THR A 420 23.78 -11.07 -27.61
CA THR A 420 24.14 -10.35 -28.84
C THR A 420 23.00 -9.44 -29.34
N GLU A 421 23.37 -8.16 -29.41
CA GLU A 421 22.74 -6.94 -29.98
C GLU A 421 21.54 -6.28 -29.27
#